data_AF-A0A6G2PWD5-F1
#
_entry.id   AF-A0A6G2PWD5-F1
#
_cell.length_a   1.000
_cell.length_b   1.000
_cell.length_c   1.000
_cell.angle_alpha   90.00
_cell.angle_beta   90.00
_cell.angle_gamma   90.00
#
_symmetry.space_group_name_H-M   'P 1'
#
loop_
_entity.id
_entity.type
_entity.pdbx_description
1 polymer ?
#
loop_
_entity_poly.entity_id
_entity_poly.type
_entity_poly.pdbx_seq_one_letter_code
_entity_poly.pdbx_strand_id
1 'polypeptide(L)'
;MTEAVLAAAGVERATALALVHDDDETNIRAALTARRLNPRLRLVLRLYNRRLGQHIEELLDQAAALAYDGGGDTEVEASTTVLSDADTAAPALAATALAGTSKVVQTEGLLLRAVERPLPADSGLHTLALLSVSDPTAGDQEPRLLPADEEVRGAAGRTAIVLEQVSTAGGPESAARGAGVIPWLNSLFSRRLRWSLAGLVGCVLALAIALWAVTGIHPVRAFYLTLLDMFAIDDPAVGAPLGRQLLQLLSALVGLLLLPVLLAAVLEALGTFRTATSLRRPPRGLGGHVVLLGLGKIGTRVLTRLRELNVPVVCVESDPEARGLATARRLRVPVVLGDVTQEGVLESAKIHRAQALLAVTSADTTNLEAALYARTVRPDLRVVLRLYDDDFATAVYRTLRAAYPGALTRSRSVTHLAAPAFAGAMLGRQVLGAVAVERQVLLFAAVDVDGHPMLEGRTVDQAFRPGSWRVLALAGRSDTPADHVLAKGDRVVVAVTRRGLAALR
;
A
#
# COMPACT_ATOMS: atom_id res chain seq x y z
N MET A 1 23.99 9.50 7.10
CA MET A 1 24.61 10.84 6.95
C MET A 1 25.30 11.23 8.24
N THR A 2 26.52 11.76 8.17
CA THR A 2 27.25 12.28 9.33
C THR A 2 27.02 13.78 9.48
N GLU A 3 27.31 14.31 10.68
CA GLU A 3 27.22 15.74 10.98
C GLU A 3 28.08 16.59 10.03
N ALA A 4 29.30 16.13 9.74
CA ALA A 4 30.21 16.81 8.80
C ALA A 4 29.61 16.97 7.39
N VAL A 5 28.84 15.98 6.91
CA VAL A 5 28.18 16.06 5.60
C VAL A 5 27.04 17.09 5.60
N LEU A 6 26.27 17.15 6.70
CA LEU A 6 25.20 18.16 6.85
C LEU A 6 25.77 19.57 6.99
N ALA A 7 26.84 19.74 7.76
CA ALA A 7 27.54 21.02 7.90
C ALA A 7 28.13 21.48 6.56
N ALA A 8 28.80 20.58 5.82
CA ALA A 8 29.33 20.88 4.49
C ALA A 8 28.24 21.25 3.47
N ALA A 9 27.03 20.69 3.62
CA ALA A 9 25.86 21.04 2.82
C ALA A 9 25.23 22.40 3.21
N GLY A 10 25.74 23.08 4.24
CA GLY A 10 25.27 24.40 4.66
C GLY A 10 23.97 24.38 5.47
N VAL A 11 23.66 23.26 6.14
CA VAL A 11 22.42 23.07 6.93
C VAL A 11 22.25 24.13 8.03
N GLU A 12 23.34 24.65 8.57
CA GLU A 12 23.35 25.75 9.55
C GLU A 12 22.66 27.04 9.06
N ARG A 13 22.68 27.29 7.74
CA ARG A 13 22.06 28.48 7.13
C ARG A 13 20.84 28.15 6.28
N ALA A 14 20.50 26.86 6.17
CA ALA A 14 19.35 26.42 5.41
C ALA A 14 18.04 26.83 6.10
N THR A 15 17.04 27.21 5.32
CA THR A 15 15.69 27.51 5.82
C THR A 15 14.84 26.24 5.97
N ALA A 16 15.10 25.23 5.13
CA ALA A 16 14.40 23.96 5.16
C ALA A 16 15.28 22.80 4.67
N LEU A 17 15.00 21.59 5.16
CA LEU A 17 15.67 20.34 4.77
C LEU A 17 14.67 19.20 4.58
N ALA A 18 14.72 18.56 3.41
CA ALA A 18 13.94 17.35 3.12
C ALA A 18 14.80 16.10 3.29
N LEU A 19 14.33 15.14 4.08
CA LEU A 19 14.98 13.86 4.35
C LEU A 19 14.12 12.74 3.78
N VAL A 20 14.46 12.29 2.58
CA VAL A 20 13.59 11.44 1.74
C VAL A 20 14.17 10.06 1.42
N HIS A 21 15.17 9.60 2.19
CA HIS A 21 15.73 8.25 2.00
C HIS A 21 14.66 7.16 2.20
N ASP A 22 14.85 6.01 1.58
CA ASP A 22 13.94 4.86 1.71
C ASP A 22 13.99 4.19 3.10
N ASP A 23 15.08 4.44 3.84
CA ASP A 23 15.32 3.97 5.18
C ASP A 23 14.91 5.01 6.24
N ASP A 24 13.95 4.63 7.07
CA ASP A 24 13.38 5.48 8.12
C ASP A 24 14.44 5.83 9.18
N GLU A 25 15.34 4.89 9.52
CA GLU A 25 16.39 5.11 10.53
C GLU A 25 17.37 6.19 10.08
N THR A 26 17.80 6.14 8.82
CA THR A 26 18.66 7.16 8.22
C THR A 26 18.01 8.54 8.24
N ASN A 27 16.71 8.65 7.92
CA ASN A 27 15.99 9.92 7.97
C ASN A 27 15.88 10.46 9.40
N ILE A 28 15.56 9.62 10.39
CA ILE A 28 15.46 10.04 11.80
C ILE A 28 16.82 10.52 12.33
N ARG A 29 17.90 9.77 12.07
CA ARG A 29 19.25 10.14 12.52
C ARG A 29 19.71 11.47 11.90
N ALA A 30 19.45 11.65 10.60
CA ALA A 30 19.76 12.89 9.90
C ALA A 30 18.94 14.06 10.45
N ALA A 31 17.66 13.87 10.76
CA ALA A 31 16.79 14.90 11.31
C ALA A 31 17.24 15.38 12.70
N LEU A 32 17.54 14.44 13.59
CA LEU A 32 18.06 14.75 14.94
C LEU A 32 19.38 15.52 14.86
N THR A 33 20.26 15.15 13.92
CA THR A 33 21.54 15.84 13.71
C THR A 33 21.34 17.23 13.12
N ALA A 34 20.46 17.35 12.12
CA ALA A 34 20.13 18.63 11.49
C ALA A 34 19.47 19.62 12.48
N ARG A 35 18.56 19.15 13.36
CA ARG A 35 17.94 19.97 14.40
C ARG A 35 18.96 20.48 15.43
N ARG A 36 19.98 19.68 15.78
CA ARG A 36 21.08 20.13 16.66
C ARG A 36 21.94 21.21 16.00
N LEU A 37 22.24 21.07 14.71
CA LEU A 37 23.04 22.05 13.97
C LEU A 37 22.28 23.36 13.71
N ASN A 38 20.97 23.27 13.46
CA ASN A 38 20.13 24.42 13.19
C ASN A 38 18.74 24.23 13.86
N PRO A 39 18.54 24.82 15.06
CA PRO A 39 17.26 24.74 15.77
C PRO A 39 16.09 25.36 15.02
N ARG A 40 16.34 26.31 14.11
CA ARG A 40 15.31 27.02 13.31
C ARG A 40 14.92 26.31 12.02
N LEU A 41 15.61 25.22 11.68
CA LEU A 41 15.45 24.55 10.40
C LEU A 41 14.06 23.94 10.25
N ARG A 42 13.35 24.22 9.14
CA ARG A 42 12.15 23.46 8.80
C ARG A 42 12.54 22.06 8.34
N LEU A 43 11.98 21.03 8.96
CA LEU A 43 12.32 19.63 8.65
C LEU A 43 11.13 18.94 7.99
N VAL A 44 11.35 18.34 6.82
CA VAL A 44 10.37 17.45 6.19
C VAL A 44 10.95 16.05 6.10
N LEU A 45 10.37 15.11 6.84
CA LEU A 45 10.88 13.74 6.93
C LEU A 45 9.95 12.77 6.21
N ARG A 46 10.52 11.85 5.44
CA ARG A 46 9.83 10.68 4.94
C ARG A 46 9.90 9.55 5.98
N LEU A 47 8.76 9.11 6.50
CA LEU A 47 8.67 7.94 7.38
C LEU A 47 7.47 7.07 7.02
N TYR A 48 7.64 5.75 7.10
CA TYR A 48 6.53 4.83 6.84
C TYR A 48 5.59 4.67 8.04
N ASN A 49 6.16 4.62 9.25
CA ASN A 49 5.39 4.42 10.47
C ASN A 49 4.83 5.74 11.00
N ARG A 50 3.52 5.95 10.83
CA ARG A 50 2.83 7.17 11.24
C ARG A 50 2.91 7.46 12.74
N ARG A 51 2.81 6.43 13.59
CA ARG A 51 2.85 6.60 15.05
C ARG A 51 4.23 7.04 15.52
N LEU A 52 5.27 6.41 14.98
CA LEU A 52 6.63 6.83 15.24
C LEU A 52 6.88 8.24 14.69
N GLY A 53 6.36 8.53 13.49
CA GLY A 53 6.43 9.84 12.87
C GLY A 53 5.89 10.97 13.75
N GLN A 54 4.67 10.82 14.27
CA GLN A 54 4.05 11.80 15.16
C GLN A 54 4.89 12.08 16.40
N HIS A 55 5.44 11.04 17.02
CA HIS A 55 6.27 11.21 18.21
C HIS A 55 7.61 11.90 17.89
N ILE A 56 8.22 11.58 16.73
CA ILE A 56 9.44 12.25 16.26
C ILE A 56 9.17 13.72 15.94
N GLU A 57 8.03 14.04 15.35
CA GLU A 57 7.57 15.40 15.08
C GLU A 57 7.47 16.21 16.38
N GLU A 58 6.71 15.70 17.36
CA GLU A 58 6.55 16.30 18.69
C GLU A 58 7.90 16.53 19.39
N LEU A 59 8.78 15.53 19.38
CA LEU A 59 10.09 15.60 20.03
C LEU A 59 11.00 16.65 19.38
N LEU A 60 11.01 16.73 18.05
CA LEU A 60 11.86 17.68 17.32
C LEU A 60 11.36 19.11 17.45
N ASP A 61 10.05 19.32 17.54
CA ASP A 61 9.45 20.63 17.74
C ASP A 61 9.62 21.10 19.19
N GLN A 62 9.50 20.21 20.17
CA GLN A 62 9.86 20.51 21.57
C GLN A 62 11.34 20.88 21.71
N ALA A 63 12.23 20.15 21.04
CA ALA A 63 13.66 20.46 21.04
C ALA A 63 13.95 21.83 20.40
N ALA A 64 13.23 22.20 19.35
CA ALA A 64 13.34 23.52 18.73
C ALA A 64 12.87 24.64 19.68
N ALA A 65 11.76 24.43 20.39
CA ALA A 65 11.20 25.39 21.34
C ALA A 65 12.15 25.63 22.53
N LEU A 66 12.69 24.56 23.12
CA LEU A 66 13.62 24.66 24.26
C LEU A 66 14.95 25.33 23.91
N ALA A 67 15.41 25.19 22.67
CA ALA A 67 16.62 25.86 22.21
C ALA A 67 16.46 27.39 22.08
N TYR A 68 15.23 27.91 22.19
CA TYR A 68 14.88 29.29 21.87
C TYR A 68 14.48 30.15 23.07
N ASP A 69 14.75 29.73 24.31
CA ASP A 69 14.36 30.46 25.53
C ASP A 69 15.16 31.78 25.79
N GLY A 70 15.62 32.44 24.71
CA GLY A 70 16.45 33.64 24.70
C GLY A 70 15.97 34.72 23.72
N GLY A 71 14.86 35.39 24.05
CA GLY A 71 14.58 36.78 23.68
C GLY A 71 13.94 37.07 22.31
N GLY A 72 12.66 37.45 22.34
CA GLY A 72 11.97 38.25 21.30
C GLY A 72 10.69 37.62 20.74
N ASP A 73 9.62 38.41 20.66
CA ASP A 73 8.25 38.11 20.14
C ASP A 73 8.17 37.69 18.66
N THR A 74 9.26 37.23 18.04
CA THR A 74 9.20 36.68 16.68
C THR A 74 8.95 35.17 16.77
N GLU A 75 7.68 34.79 16.56
CA GLU A 75 7.25 33.38 16.39
C GLU A 75 8.22 32.65 15.45
N VAL A 76 8.84 31.60 15.94
CA VAL A 76 9.83 30.83 15.19
C VAL A 76 9.09 29.84 14.28
N GLU A 77 9.22 29.98 12.96
CA GLU A 77 8.67 29.04 11.96
C GLU A 77 9.33 27.63 11.94
N ALA A 78 10.04 27.25 13.01
CA ALA A 78 10.66 25.94 13.12
C ALA A 78 9.57 24.89 13.27
N SER A 79 9.32 24.17 12.18
CA SER A 79 8.32 23.11 12.12
C SER A 79 8.97 21.84 11.61
N THR A 80 8.53 20.73 12.17
CA THR A 80 8.82 19.39 11.68
C THR A 80 7.55 18.87 11.03
N THR A 81 7.65 18.27 9.85
CA THR A 81 6.52 17.63 9.17
C THR A 81 6.93 16.25 8.74
N VAL A 82 6.24 15.24 9.23
CA VAL A 82 6.46 13.85 8.81
C VAL A 82 5.44 13.43 7.77
N LEU A 83 5.92 12.99 6.62
CA LEU A 83 5.09 12.51 5.51
C LEU A 83 5.39 11.04 5.20
N SER A 84 4.33 10.31 4.86
CA SER A 84 4.44 8.96 4.32
C SER A 84 4.05 8.96 2.84
N ASP A 85 4.97 8.54 1.98
CA ASP A 85 4.72 8.30 0.56
C ASP A 85 3.57 7.31 0.34
N ALA A 86 3.53 6.25 1.16
CA ALA A 86 2.49 5.24 1.15
C ALA A 86 1.11 5.83 1.51
N ASP A 87 1.02 6.63 2.56
CA ASP A 87 -0.25 7.25 2.95
C ASP A 87 -0.70 8.33 1.98
N THR A 88 0.25 9.02 1.34
CA THR A 88 -0.07 10.04 0.34
C THR A 88 -0.57 9.41 -0.96
N ALA A 89 0.04 8.31 -1.40
CA ALA A 89 -0.30 7.67 -2.67
C ALA A 89 -1.45 6.65 -2.59
N ALA A 90 -1.64 5.98 -1.44
CA ALA A 90 -2.61 4.90 -1.31
C ALA A 90 -4.07 5.30 -1.63
N PRO A 91 -4.57 6.48 -1.22
CA PRO A 91 -5.92 6.91 -1.60
C PRO A 91 -6.09 7.04 -3.12
N ALA A 92 -5.10 7.59 -3.82
CA ALA A 92 -5.14 7.74 -5.27
C ALA A 92 -5.08 6.38 -6.00
N LEU A 93 -4.25 5.45 -5.50
CA LEU A 93 -4.18 4.08 -6.04
C LEU A 93 -5.49 3.31 -5.84
N ALA A 94 -6.07 3.38 -4.63
CA ALA A 94 -7.35 2.75 -4.32
C ALA A 94 -8.49 3.32 -5.17
N ALA A 95 -8.56 4.65 -5.30
CA ALA A 95 -9.56 5.33 -6.11
C ALA A 95 -9.41 5.01 -7.61
N THR A 96 -8.19 4.84 -8.13
CA THR A 96 -8.00 4.49 -9.55
C THR A 96 -8.53 3.08 -9.86
N ALA A 97 -8.53 2.16 -8.88
CA ALA A 97 -9.04 0.80 -9.06
C ALA A 97 -10.58 0.75 -9.16
N LEU A 98 -11.27 1.70 -8.52
CA LEU A 98 -12.74 1.76 -8.45
C LEU A 98 -13.24 2.75 -9.52
N ALA A 99 -14.23 2.36 -10.33
CA ALA A 99 -14.67 3.22 -11.44
C ALA A 99 -15.36 4.44 -10.85
N GLY A 100 -15.09 5.66 -11.31
CA GLY A 100 -15.89 6.82 -10.93
C GLY A 100 -15.86 7.19 -9.44
N THR A 101 -14.91 6.67 -8.66
CA THR A 101 -14.76 7.09 -7.25
C THR A 101 -14.03 8.42 -7.16
N SER A 102 -14.80 9.50 -7.31
CA SER A 102 -15.11 10.39 -6.19
C SER A 102 -13.97 10.52 -5.15
N LYS A 103 -13.02 11.41 -5.40
CA LYS A 103 -11.90 11.63 -4.48
C LYS A 103 -12.36 12.46 -3.29
N VAL A 104 -12.46 11.85 -2.11
CA VAL A 104 -12.77 12.57 -0.86
C VAL A 104 -11.48 13.17 -0.29
N VAL A 105 -11.38 14.51 -0.27
CA VAL A 105 -10.42 15.27 0.53
C VAL A 105 -11.09 15.53 1.88
N GLN A 106 -10.49 15.04 2.96
CA GLN A 106 -11.01 15.19 4.32
C GLN A 106 -10.11 16.15 5.10
N THR A 107 -10.69 17.26 5.56
CA THR A 107 -10.00 18.27 6.39
C THR A 107 -10.99 19.00 7.28
N GLU A 108 -10.75 19.13 8.60
CA GLU A 108 -11.37 20.16 9.47
C GLU A 108 -12.87 20.43 9.20
N GLY A 109 -13.70 19.36 9.09
CA GLY A 109 -15.15 19.47 8.84
C GLY A 109 -15.61 19.52 7.37
N LEU A 110 -14.69 19.56 6.40
CA LEU A 110 -14.95 19.52 4.96
C LEU A 110 -14.61 18.13 4.36
N LEU A 111 -15.60 17.51 3.72
CA LEU A 111 -15.48 16.30 2.91
C LEU A 111 -15.81 16.64 1.46
N LEU A 112 -14.78 16.92 0.66
CA LEU A 112 -14.92 17.33 -0.75
C LEU A 112 -14.62 16.15 -1.68
N ARG A 113 -15.55 15.82 -2.57
CA ARG A 113 -15.57 14.67 -3.48
C ARG A 113 -15.30 15.09 -4.93
N ALA A 114 -14.11 14.85 -5.47
CA ALA A 114 -13.82 15.11 -6.88
C ALA A 114 -14.34 13.96 -7.78
N VAL A 115 -15.34 14.20 -8.61
CA VAL A 115 -16.00 13.21 -9.48
C VAL A 115 -15.74 13.51 -10.95
N GLU A 116 -15.42 12.48 -11.74
CA GLU A 116 -15.40 12.56 -13.21
C GLU A 116 -16.84 12.50 -13.77
N ARG A 117 -17.29 13.52 -14.50
CA ARG A 117 -18.63 13.55 -15.12
C ARG A 117 -18.59 14.25 -16.51
N PRO A 118 -19.33 13.76 -17.52
CA PRO A 118 -19.55 14.48 -18.78
C PRO A 118 -20.43 15.75 -18.61
N LEU A 119 -20.10 16.87 -19.27
CA LEU A 119 -20.86 18.15 -19.27
C LEU A 119 -22.08 18.10 -20.25
N PRO A 120 -23.29 18.74 -20.06
CA PRO A 120 -23.82 19.75 -19.09
C PRO A 120 -25.16 19.33 -18.35
N ALA A 121 -25.84 20.01 -17.39
CA ALA A 121 -26.27 21.42 -17.18
C ALA A 121 -26.29 21.87 -15.69
N ASP A 122 -26.13 23.18 -15.45
CA ASP A 122 -26.33 23.94 -14.19
C ASP A 122 -26.16 23.19 -12.86
N SER A 123 -24.91 22.94 -12.44
CA SER A 123 -24.68 22.35 -11.11
C SER A 123 -24.10 23.30 -10.07
N GLY A 124 -23.65 24.50 -10.43
CA GLY A 124 -23.03 25.42 -9.45
C GLY A 124 -21.76 24.86 -8.78
N LEU A 125 -21.20 23.76 -9.27
CA LEU A 125 -20.02 23.09 -8.71
C LEU A 125 -18.74 23.56 -9.43
N HIS A 126 -17.66 23.80 -8.69
CA HIS A 126 -16.38 24.24 -9.26
C HIS A 126 -15.69 23.13 -10.06
N THR A 127 -15.46 23.37 -11.35
CA THR A 127 -14.67 22.49 -12.24
C THR A 127 -13.19 22.57 -11.87
N LEU A 128 -12.56 21.43 -11.60
CA LEU A 128 -11.14 21.33 -11.24
C LEU A 128 -10.24 21.00 -12.42
N ALA A 129 -10.74 20.22 -13.38
CA ALA A 129 -9.99 19.88 -14.58
C ALA A 129 -10.89 19.44 -15.73
N LEU A 130 -10.45 19.71 -16.96
CA LEU A 130 -10.97 19.11 -18.18
C LEU A 130 -10.04 17.96 -18.59
N LEU A 131 -10.60 16.76 -18.71
CA LEU A 131 -9.85 15.58 -19.14
C LEU A 131 -9.57 15.63 -20.64
N SER A 132 -8.57 14.86 -21.05
CA SER A 132 -8.17 14.74 -22.45
C SER A 132 -9.32 14.16 -23.28
N VAL A 133 -9.57 14.73 -24.46
CA VAL A 133 -10.48 14.14 -25.45
C VAL A 133 -9.63 13.49 -26.52
N SER A 134 -9.90 12.21 -26.77
CA SER A 134 -9.37 11.54 -27.96
C SER A 134 -10.26 11.92 -29.15
N ASP A 135 -9.86 12.94 -29.88
CA ASP A 135 -10.41 13.21 -31.22
C ASP A 135 -9.49 12.51 -32.24
N PRO A 136 -10.00 11.54 -33.02
CA PRO A 136 -9.19 10.86 -34.04
C PRO A 136 -8.64 11.81 -35.12
N THR A 137 -9.14 13.05 -35.20
CA THR A 137 -8.73 14.05 -36.20
C THR A 137 -7.88 15.20 -35.65
N ALA A 138 -7.86 15.45 -34.33
CA ALA A 138 -7.24 16.65 -33.74
C ALA A 138 -6.00 16.41 -32.86
N GLY A 139 -5.51 15.16 -32.77
CA GLY A 139 -4.34 14.81 -31.95
C GLY A 139 -4.63 14.76 -30.44
N ASP A 140 -3.74 14.11 -29.68
CA ASP A 140 -3.85 14.01 -28.22
C ASP A 140 -3.71 15.40 -27.57
N GLN A 141 -4.80 15.93 -27.02
CA GLN A 141 -4.75 17.15 -26.21
C GLN A 141 -4.57 16.78 -24.73
N GLU A 142 -3.50 17.30 -24.12
CA GLU A 142 -3.22 17.10 -22.70
C GLU A 142 -4.36 17.59 -21.78
N PRO A 143 -4.51 17.01 -20.57
CA PRO A 143 -5.52 17.43 -19.62
C PRO A 143 -5.25 18.87 -19.15
N ARG A 144 -6.31 19.68 -19.04
CA ARG A 144 -6.22 21.07 -18.54
C ARG A 144 -6.69 21.16 -17.10
N LEU A 145 -5.77 21.52 -16.20
CA LEU A 145 -6.06 21.80 -14.79
C LEU A 145 -6.55 23.24 -14.58
N LEU A 146 -7.54 23.41 -13.69
CA LEU A 146 -8.12 24.71 -13.32
C LEU A 146 -8.48 25.59 -14.54
N PRO A 147 -9.34 25.09 -15.44
CA PRO A 147 -9.75 25.82 -16.64
C PRO A 147 -10.49 27.11 -16.28
N ALA A 148 -10.40 28.13 -17.13
CA ALA A 148 -11.22 29.32 -17.00
C ALA A 148 -12.69 28.99 -17.32
N ASP A 149 -13.63 29.75 -16.76
CA ASP A 149 -15.06 29.45 -16.91
C ASP A 149 -15.54 29.53 -18.38
N GLU A 150 -14.91 30.36 -19.20
CA GLU A 150 -15.13 30.41 -20.65
C GLU A 150 -14.69 29.12 -21.36
N GLU A 151 -13.59 28.51 -20.94
CA GLU A 151 -13.09 27.25 -21.49
C GLU A 151 -13.99 26.06 -21.11
N VAL A 152 -14.57 26.10 -19.90
CA VAL A 152 -15.55 25.09 -19.46
C VAL A 152 -16.82 25.19 -20.28
N ARG A 153 -17.30 26.40 -20.59
CA ARG A 153 -18.48 26.63 -21.45
C ARG A 153 -18.26 26.16 -22.89
N GLY A 154 -17.03 26.26 -23.41
CA GLY A 154 -16.65 25.78 -24.75
C GLY A 154 -16.38 24.27 -24.85
N ALA A 155 -16.29 23.54 -23.73
CA ALA A 155 -15.87 22.14 -23.66
C ALA A 155 -17.05 21.13 -23.63
N ALA A 156 -18.12 21.40 -24.39
CA ALA A 156 -19.28 20.51 -24.47
C ALA A 156 -18.87 19.11 -24.96
N GLY A 157 -19.29 18.05 -24.25
CA GLY A 157 -18.93 16.67 -24.56
C GLY A 157 -17.62 16.16 -23.94
N ARG A 158 -16.86 17.01 -23.21
CA ARG A 158 -15.69 16.56 -22.42
C ARG A 158 -16.10 15.96 -21.08
N THR A 159 -15.30 15.02 -20.58
CA THR A 159 -15.37 14.60 -19.17
C THR A 159 -14.60 15.60 -18.31
N ALA A 160 -15.23 16.11 -17.26
CA ALA A 160 -14.63 17.06 -16.32
C ALA A 160 -14.51 16.43 -14.93
N ILE A 161 -13.50 16.83 -14.16
CA ILE A 161 -13.43 16.56 -12.73
C ILE A 161 -14.07 17.72 -11.99
N VAL A 162 -15.13 17.44 -11.24
CA VAL A 162 -15.95 18.42 -10.51
C VAL A 162 -15.94 18.09 -9.02
N LEU A 163 -15.93 19.08 -8.13
CA LEU A 163 -16.05 18.87 -6.68
C LEU A 163 -17.53 18.79 -6.25
N GLU A 164 -17.89 17.76 -5.49
CA GLU A 164 -19.18 17.62 -4.79
C GLU A 164 -18.95 17.54 -3.28
N GLN A 165 -19.86 18.05 -2.45
CA GLN A 165 -19.76 17.92 -0.98
C GLN A 165 -20.40 16.60 -0.52
N VAL A 166 -19.78 15.87 0.41
CA VAL A 166 -20.34 14.62 0.97
C VAL A 166 -20.87 14.85 2.38
N SER A 167 -22.18 14.70 2.57
CA SER A 167 -22.81 14.59 3.88
C SER A 167 -22.66 13.15 4.39
N THR A 168 -22.05 12.96 5.56
CA THR A 168 -21.88 11.64 6.19
C THR A 168 -23.19 11.10 6.76
N ALA A 169 -23.64 9.93 6.28
CA ALA A 169 -24.64 9.11 6.94
C ALA A 169 -24.16 7.65 7.00
N GLY A 170 -24.14 7.07 8.21
CA GLY A 170 -24.14 5.62 8.45
C GLY A 170 -22.83 5.02 8.95
N GLY A 171 -22.79 4.66 10.24
CA GLY A 171 -21.70 3.91 10.86
C GLY A 171 -21.67 2.41 10.49
N PRO A 172 -20.63 1.68 10.92
CA PRO A 172 -20.44 0.28 10.54
C PRO A 172 -21.28 -0.67 11.41
N GLU A 173 -22.27 -1.34 10.80
CA GLU A 173 -23.03 -2.42 11.45
C GLU A 173 -22.30 -3.77 11.39
N SER A 174 -22.06 -4.27 12.61
CA SER A 174 -22.12 -5.63 13.14
C SER A 174 -21.60 -6.84 12.33
N ALA A 175 -20.70 -7.55 13.01
CA ALA A 175 -20.11 -8.82 12.65
C ALA A 175 -21.09 -9.99 12.76
N ALA A 176 -21.13 -10.85 11.72
CA ALA A 176 -21.68 -12.20 11.83
C ALA A 176 -20.60 -13.21 12.24
N ARG A 177 -20.81 -13.84 13.40
CA ARG A 177 -20.12 -15.04 13.90
C ARG A 177 -20.60 -16.26 13.10
N GLY A 178 -19.68 -17.12 12.68
CA GLY A 178 -19.96 -18.40 12.03
C GLY A 178 -18.99 -19.46 12.55
N ALA A 179 -19.56 -20.58 12.99
CA ALA A 179 -18.98 -21.61 13.86
C ALA A 179 -17.75 -22.34 13.30
N GLY A 180 -16.91 -22.79 14.22
CA GLY A 180 -15.70 -23.55 13.95
C GLY A 180 -16.02 -24.96 13.46
N VAL A 181 -15.40 -25.33 12.34
CA VAL A 181 -15.24 -26.73 11.92
C VAL A 181 -13.74 -26.97 11.85
N ILE A 182 -13.26 -27.88 12.67
CA ILE A 182 -11.86 -28.32 12.69
C ILE A 182 -11.56 -29.01 11.35
N PRO A 183 -10.65 -28.52 10.51
CA PRO A 183 -10.30 -29.19 9.26
C PRO A 183 -9.43 -30.41 9.55
N TRP A 184 -9.88 -31.58 9.09
CA TRP A 184 -9.11 -32.83 9.11
C TRP A 184 -7.80 -32.73 8.32
N LEU A 185 -6.76 -33.43 8.81
CA LEU A 185 -5.32 -33.37 8.50
C LEU A 185 -4.88 -33.54 7.01
N ASN A 186 -5.80 -33.56 6.05
CA ASN A 186 -5.49 -33.87 4.65
C ASN A 186 -4.87 -32.72 3.84
N SER A 187 -4.76 -31.50 4.38
CA SER A 187 -4.23 -30.33 3.66
C SER A 187 -2.91 -29.78 4.19
N LEU A 188 -2.27 -30.45 5.16
CA LEU A 188 -1.10 -29.93 5.87
C LEU A 188 0.24 -30.31 5.23
N PHE A 189 0.26 -31.27 4.29
CA PHE A 189 1.52 -31.82 3.77
C PHE A 189 1.56 -31.79 2.24
N SER A 190 2.67 -31.28 1.68
CA SER A 190 2.92 -31.28 0.24
C SER A 190 2.92 -32.70 -0.34
N ARG A 191 2.61 -32.86 -1.63
CA ARG A 191 2.55 -34.19 -2.28
C ARG A 191 3.87 -34.96 -2.13
N ARG A 192 5.01 -34.26 -2.14
CA ARG A 192 6.35 -34.84 -1.95
C ARG A 192 6.56 -35.32 -0.52
N LEU A 193 6.16 -34.53 0.48
CA LEU A 193 6.27 -34.87 1.90
C LEU A 193 5.35 -36.04 2.28
N ARG A 194 4.17 -36.14 1.66
CA ARG A 194 3.25 -37.29 1.85
C ARG A 194 3.85 -38.61 1.40
N TRP A 195 4.52 -38.64 0.25
CA TRP A 195 5.17 -39.86 -0.23
C TRP A 195 6.40 -40.23 0.62
N SER A 196 7.13 -39.24 1.12
CA SER A 196 8.23 -39.47 2.07
C SER A 196 7.73 -40.03 3.41
N LEU A 197 6.65 -39.45 3.98
CA LEU A 197 6.05 -39.92 5.24
C LEU A 197 5.41 -41.31 5.08
N ALA A 198 4.78 -41.59 3.94
CA ALA A 198 4.23 -42.91 3.63
C ALA A 198 5.34 -43.96 3.45
N GLY A 199 6.46 -43.59 2.80
CA GLY A 199 7.65 -44.44 2.71
C GLY A 199 8.26 -44.74 4.08
N LEU A 200 8.33 -43.73 4.95
CA LEU A 200 8.78 -43.87 6.35
C LEU A 200 7.92 -44.88 7.12
N VAL A 201 6.59 -44.70 7.12
CA VAL A 201 5.66 -45.61 7.78
C VAL A 201 5.78 -47.02 7.21
N GLY A 202 5.94 -47.14 5.89
CA GLY A 202 6.19 -48.42 5.21
C GLY A 202 7.47 -49.11 5.70
N CYS A 203 8.59 -48.39 5.81
CA CYS A 203 9.86 -48.92 6.30
C CYS A 203 9.77 -49.39 7.76
N VAL A 204 9.14 -48.60 8.64
CA VAL A 204 8.95 -48.96 10.06
C VAL A 204 8.11 -50.22 10.19
N LEU A 205 7.00 -50.32 9.44
CA LEU A 205 6.16 -51.51 9.43
C LEU A 205 6.90 -52.74 8.87
N ALA A 206 7.67 -52.59 7.81
CA ALA A 206 8.46 -53.68 7.23
C ALA A 206 9.51 -54.22 8.22
N LEU A 207 10.21 -53.33 8.94
CA LEU A 207 11.17 -53.71 9.99
C LEU A 207 10.48 -54.38 11.18
N ALA A 208 9.31 -53.89 11.61
CA ALA A 208 8.54 -54.50 12.68
C ALA A 208 8.01 -55.90 12.31
N ILE A 209 7.55 -56.09 11.06
CA ILE A 209 7.12 -57.39 10.53
C ILE A 209 8.32 -58.34 10.41
N ALA A 210 9.47 -57.88 9.92
CA ALA A 210 10.69 -58.67 9.85
C ALA A 210 11.15 -59.11 11.25
N LEU A 211 11.08 -58.21 12.23
CA LEU A 211 11.40 -58.51 13.62
C LEU A 211 10.46 -59.55 14.22
N TRP A 212 9.15 -59.41 13.99
CA TRP A 212 8.16 -60.40 14.39
C TRP A 212 8.47 -61.78 13.77
N ALA A 213 8.73 -61.83 12.46
CA ALA A 213 9.00 -63.08 11.75
C ALA A 213 10.30 -63.77 12.20
N VAL A 214 11.35 -63.00 12.50
CA VAL A 214 12.67 -63.53 12.87
C VAL A 214 12.75 -63.96 14.34
N THR A 215 12.04 -63.28 15.23
CA THR A 215 12.17 -63.49 16.69
C THR A 215 10.94 -64.12 17.34
N GLY A 216 9.81 -64.22 16.63
CA GLY A 216 8.56 -64.80 17.12
C GLY A 216 7.88 -63.97 18.22
N ILE A 217 8.35 -62.76 18.51
CA ILE A 217 7.76 -61.89 19.55
C ILE A 217 6.42 -61.32 19.12
N HIS A 218 5.51 -61.08 20.06
CA HIS A 218 4.20 -60.51 19.77
C HIS A 218 4.29 -59.24 18.88
N PRO A 219 3.44 -59.08 17.84
CA PRO A 219 3.59 -58.02 16.83
C PRO A 219 3.59 -56.60 17.40
N VAL A 220 2.80 -56.35 18.46
CA VAL A 220 2.80 -55.05 19.18
C VAL A 220 4.16 -54.77 19.83
N ARG A 221 4.80 -55.80 20.39
CA ARG A 221 6.12 -55.67 21.00
C ARG A 221 7.21 -55.51 19.95
N ALA A 222 7.09 -56.17 18.80
CA ALA A 222 8.00 -55.95 17.67
C ALA A 222 7.94 -54.50 17.18
N PHE A 223 6.75 -53.95 17.00
CA PHE A 223 6.56 -52.54 16.64
C PHE A 223 7.17 -51.57 17.67
N TYR A 224 6.95 -51.84 18.97
CA TYR A 224 7.54 -51.05 20.05
C TYR A 224 9.08 -51.06 20.03
N LEU A 225 9.70 -52.24 19.91
CA LEU A 225 11.15 -52.37 19.86
C LEU A 225 11.75 -51.75 18.59
N THR A 226 11.10 -51.89 17.44
CA THR A 226 11.55 -51.25 16.19
C THR A 226 11.57 -49.73 16.31
N LEU A 227 10.60 -49.11 17.01
CA LEU A 227 10.62 -47.67 17.27
C LEU A 227 11.79 -47.28 18.19
N LEU A 228 12.04 -48.05 19.26
CA LEU A 228 13.17 -47.80 20.16
C LEU A 228 14.51 -47.96 19.46
N ASP A 229 14.68 -48.98 18.62
CA ASP A 229 15.88 -49.21 17.80
C ASP A 229 16.09 -48.07 16.80
N MET A 230 15.01 -47.60 16.16
CA MET A 230 15.06 -46.51 15.18
C MET A 230 15.54 -45.19 15.82
N PHE A 231 15.18 -44.94 17.08
CA PHE A 231 15.65 -43.76 17.81
C PHE A 231 16.95 -43.99 18.58
N ALA A 232 17.57 -45.16 18.45
CA ALA A 232 18.74 -45.57 19.22
C ALA A 232 18.54 -45.45 20.74
N ILE A 233 17.32 -45.73 21.21
CA ILE A 233 16.92 -45.72 22.63
C ILE A 233 17.01 -47.14 23.24
N ASP A 234 16.83 -48.19 22.44
CA ASP A 234 16.85 -49.58 22.93
C ASP A 234 18.25 -50.02 23.39
N ASP A 235 18.29 -50.99 24.31
CA ASP A 235 19.54 -51.61 24.72
C ASP A 235 20.15 -52.42 23.56
N PRO A 236 21.49 -52.48 23.44
CA PRO A 236 22.14 -53.31 22.43
C PRO A 236 21.78 -54.78 22.62
N ALA A 237 21.36 -55.48 21.55
CA ALA A 237 20.95 -56.89 21.59
C ALA A 237 22.14 -57.87 21.70
N VAL A 238 23.02 -57.64 22.68
CA VAL A 238 24.17 -58.49 23.00
C VAL A 238 23.66 -59.85 23.47
N GLY A 239 24.15 -60.92 22.84
CA GLY A 239 23.72 -62.29 23.12
C GLY A 239 22.41 -62.72 22.44
N ALA A 240 21.75 -61.84 21.69
CA ALA A 240 20.58 -62.19 20.88
C ALA A 240 21.00 -62.92 19.58
N PRO A 241 20.08 -63.66 18.92
CA PRO A 241 20.33 -64.27 17.62
C PRO A 241 20.81 -63.25 16.58
N LEU A 242 21.69 -63.67 15.66
CA LEU A 242 22.25 -62.80 14.60
C LEU A 242 21.19 -62.01 13.84
N GLY A 243 20.02 -62.61 13.58
CA GLY A 243 18.90 -61.94 12.93
C GLY A 243 18.37 -60.72 13.70
N ARG A 244 18.28 -60.78 15.04
CA ARG A 244 17.88 -59.63 15.88
C ARG A 244 18.94 -58.52 15.85
N GLN A 245 20.21 -58.89 15.93
CA GLN A 245 21.33 -57.93 15.90
C GLN A 245 21.37 -57.18 14.56
N LEU A 246 21.23 -57.90 13.44
CA LEU A 246 21.17 -57.30 12.11
C LEU A 246 19.95 -56.37 11.96
N LEU A 247 18.78 -56.79 12.44
CA LEU A 247 17.57 -55.95 12.39
C LEU A 247 17.67 -54.69 13.26
N GLN A 248 18.34 -54.76 14.42
CA GLN A 248 18.60 -53.58 15.26
C GLN A 248 19.53 -52.59 14.56
N LEU A 249 20.62 -53.07 13.94
CA LEU A 249 21.54 -52.22 13.17
C LEU A 249 20.85 -51.57 11.96
N LEU A 250 20.03 -52.35 11.22
CA LEU A 250 19.27 -51.82 10.09
C LEU A 250 18.22 -50.80 10.52
N SER A 251 17.54 -51.02 11.65
CA SER A 251 16.56 -50.09 12.21
C SER A 251 17.22 -48.79 12.65
N ALA A 252 18.37 -48.86 13.32
CA ALA A 252 19.15 -47.69 13.73
C ALA A 252 19.69 -46.89 12.52
N LEU A 253 20.17 -47.56 11.47
CA LEU A 253 20.63 -46.90 10.24
C LEU A 253 19.49 -46.18 9.51
N VAL A 254 18.33 -46.82 9.42
CA VAL A 254 17.10 -46.25 8.85
C VAL A 254 16.68 -45.03 9.67
N GLY A 255 16.65 -45.14 11.00
CA GLY A 255 16.37 -44.02 11.89
C GLY A 255 17.33 -42.83 11.74
N LEU A 256 18.63 -43.09 11.65
CA LEU A 256 19.65 -42.07 11.43
C LEU A 256 19.45 -41.30 10.11
N LEU A 257 19.13 -42.01 9.02
CA LEU A 257 18.85 -41.41 7.71
C LEU A 257 17.54 -40.60 7.71
N LEU A 258 16.58 -40.97 8.54
CA LEU A 258 15.25 -40.36 8.60
C LEU A 258 15.16 -39.20 9.59
N LEU A 259 16.01 -39.16 10.62
CA LEU A 259 15.97 -38.13 11.66
C LEU A 259 16.07 -36.70 11.10
N PRO A 260 16.94 -36.36 10.12
CA PRO A 260 16.96 -35.02 9.51
C PRO A 260 15.68 -34.68 8.76
N VAL A 261 15.05 -35.66 8.10
CA VAL A 261 13.78 -35.47 7.37
C VAL A 261 12.64 -35.23 8.36
N LEU A 262 12.60 -35.96 9.47
CA LEU A 262 11.62 -35.77 10.53
C LEU A 262 11.80 -34.42 11.23
N LEU A 263 13.03 -34.01 11.51
CA LEU A 263 13.33 -32.69 12.07
C LEU A 263 12.94 -31.57 11.11
N ALA A 264 13.25 -31.69 9.81
CA ALA A 264 12.82 -30.74 8.80
C ALA A 264 11.28 -30.64 8.72
N ALA A 265 10.58 -31.78 8.75
CA ALA A 265 9.13 -31.81 8.75
C ALA A 265 8.52 -31.18 10.01
N VAL A 266 9.13 -31.37 11.20
CA VAL A 266 8.69 -30.74 12.45
C VAL A 266 8.93 -29.23 12.43
N LEU A 267 10.11 -28.78 11.98
CA LEU A 267 10.41 -27.35 11.85
C LEU A 267 9.52 -26.67 10.81
N GLU A 268 9.27 -27.33 9.68
CA GLU A 268 8.32 -26.88 8.67
C GLU A 268 6.89 -26.88 9.24
N ALA A 269 6.48 -27.89 10.00
CA ALA A 269 5.18 -27.93 10.68
C ALA A 269 5.04 -26.81 11.73
N LEU A 270 6.09 -26.49 12.48
CA LEU A 270 6.10 -25.42 13.47
C LEU A 270 6.08 -24.03 12.82
N GLY A 271 6.85 -23.84 11.73
CA GLY A 271 6.86 -22.62 10.93
C GLY A 271 5.54 -22.40 10.20
N THR A 272 5.00 -23.45 9.57
CA THR A 272 3.68 -23.42 8.92
C THR A 272 2.54 -23.29 9.93
N PHE A 273 2.65 -23.78 11.17
CA PHE A 273 1.62 -23.56 12.20
C PHE A 273 1.42 -22.07 12.53
N ARG A 274 2.49 -21.26 12.46
CA ARG A 274 2.41 -19.79 12.68
C ARG A 274 1.84 -19.03 11.47
N THR A 275 1.98 -19.58 10.27
CA THR A 275 1.68 -18.85 9.02
C THR A 275 0.43 -19.38 8.29
N ALA A 276 0.16 -20.69 8.32
CA ALA A 276 -0.87 -21.36 7.52
C ALA A 276 -2.28 -21.37 8.13
N THR A 277 -2.44 -21.06 9.43
CA THR A 277 -3.74 -21.18 10.14
C THR A 277 -4.57 -19.89 10.17
N SER A 278 -4.10 -18.77 9.63
CA SER A 278 -4.77 -17.47 9.81
C SER A 278 -5.19 -16.73 8.54
N LEU A 279 -4.69 -17.12 7.37
CA LEU A 279 -5.03 -16.47 6.11
C LEU A 279 -6.19 -17.19 5.43
N ARG A 280 -7.29 -16.46 5.22
CA ARG A 280 -8.48 -17.01 4.58
C ARG A 280 -8.21 -17.23 3.10
N ARG A 281 -8.66 -18.35 2.56
CA ARG A 281 -8.74 -18.51 1.09
C ARG A 281 -9.98 -17.79 0.56
N PRO A 282 -9.95 -17.25 -0.67
CA PRO A 282 -11.12 -16.62 -1.25
C PRO A 282 -12.26 -17.64 -1.42
N PRO A 283 -13.51 -17.29 -1.04
CA PRO A 283 -14.68 -18.16 -1.24
C PRO A 283 -14.87 -18.53 -2.71
N ARG A 284 -15.43 -19.73 -2.98
CA ARG A 284 -15.64 -20.22 -4.37
C ARG A 284 -16.55 -19.31 -5.21
N GLY A 285 -17.51 -18.63 -4.58
CA GLY A 285 -18.46 -17.73 -5.23
C GLY A 285 -18.04 -16.26 -5.28
N LEU A 286 -16.84 -15.91 -4.81
CA LEU A 286 -16.43 -14.50 -4.74
C LEU A 286 -16.29 -13.91 -6.16
N GLY A 287 -16.83 -12.71 -6.33
CA GLY A 287 -16.72 -11.90 -7.55
C GLY A 287 -16.98 -10.43 -7.25
N GLY A 288 -16.70 -9.56 -8.22
CA GLY A 288 -16.80 -8.11 -8.03
C GLY A 288 -15.78 -7.54 -7.04
N HIS A 289 -14.72 -8.29 -6.72
CA HIS A 289 -13.66 -7.89 -5.81
C HIS A 289 -12.47 -7.27 -6.53
N VAL A 290 -11.64 -6.55 -5.78
CA VAL A 290 -10.33 -6.09 -6.23
C VAL A 290 -9.28 -7.15 -5.88
N VAL A 291 -8.47 -7.56 -6.86
CA VAL A 291 -7.27 -8.36 -6.60
C VAL A 291 -6.12 -7.40 -6.35
N LEU A 292 -5.52 -7.46 -5.17
CA LEU A 292 -4.41 -6.60 -4.74
C LEU A 292 -3.12 -7.41 -4.70
N LEU A 293 -2.15 -7.06 -5.54
CA LEU A 293 -0.83 -7.72 -5.55
C LEU A 293 0.17 -6.92 -4.73
N GLY A 294 0.81 -7.59 -3.78
CA GLY A 294 1.78 -7.03 -2.85
C GLY A 294 1.11 -6.44 -1.60
N LEU A 295 1.62 -6.87 -0.45
CA LEU A 295 1.29 -6.43 0.90
C LEU A 295 2.51 -5.79 1.59
N GLY A 296 3.35 -5.11 0.80
CA GLY A 296 4.44 -4.27 1.26
C GLY A 296 3.97 -2.92 1.87
N LYS A 297 4.86 -1.90 1.86
CA LYS A 297 4.57 -0.55 2.40
C LYS A 297 3.24 0.00 1.84
N ILE A 298 3.17 0.12 0.51
CA ILE A 298 2.07 0.71 -0.24
C ILE A 298 0.82 -0.19 -0.17
N GLY A 299 0.96 -1.46 -0.53
CA GLY A 299 -0.14 -2.42 -0.58
C GLY A 299 -0.92 -2.54 0.73
N THR A 300 -0.23 -2.49 1.88
CA THR A 300 -0.90 -2.50 3.19
C THR A 300 -1.81 -1.27 3.41
N ARG A 301 -1.36 -0.08 2.99
CA ARG A 301 -2.16 1.15 3.11
C ARG A 301 -3.33 1.15 2.14
N VAL A 302 -3.09 0.69 0.90
CA VAL A 302 -4.15 0.54 -0.09
C VAL A 302 -5.20 -0.48 0.35
N LEU A 303 -4.78 -1.61 0.91
CA LEU A 303 -5.68 -2.61 1.48
C LEU A 303 -6.58 -1.98 2.55
N THR A 304 -5.98 -1.27 3.50
CA THR A 304 -6.73 -0.59 4.57
C THR A 304 -7.75 0.36 3.98
N ARG A 305 -7.35 1.16 2.97
CA ARG A 305 -8.26 2.12 2.32
C ARG A 305 -9.40 1.46 1.55
N LEU A 306 -9.14 0.39 0.80
CA LEU A 306 -10.19 -0.36 0.11
C LEU A 306 -11.18 -0.98 1.09
N ARG A 307 -10.71 -1.44 2.26
CA ARG A 307 -11.59 -1.98 3.31
C ARG A 307 -12.41 -0.92 4.02
N GLU A 308 -11.86 0.27 4.25
CA GLU A 308 -12.63 1.44 4.74
C GLU A 308 -13.76 1.82 3.78
N LEU A 309 -13.54 1.66 2.47
CA LEU A 309 -14.56 1.88 1.43
C LEU A 309 -15.50 0.68 1.23
N ASN A 310 -15.46 -0.33 2.10
CA ASN A 310 -16.24 -1.56 2.01
C ASN A 310 -16.07 -2.36 0.71
N VAL A 311 -14.94 -2.17 0.03
CA VAL A 311 -14.64 -2.90 -1.21
C VAL A 311 -14.17 -4.32 -0.86
N PRO A 312 -14.74 -5.37 -1.47
CA PRO A 312 -14.22 -6.74 -1.35
C PRO A 312 -12.82 -6.82 -1.96
N VAL A 313 -11.84 -7.35 -1.22
CA VAL A 313 -10.46 -7.47 -1.69
C VAL A 313 -9.98 -8.90 -1.53
N VAL A 314 -9.16 -9.39 -2.47
CA VAL A 314 -8.33 -10.58 -2.31
C VAL A 314 -6.89 -10.16 -2.52
N CYS A 315 -6.03 -10.44 -1.55
CA CYS A 315 -4.62 -10.08 -1.65
C CYS A 315 -3.80 -11.26 -2.18
N VAL A 316 -2.74 -10.96 -2.92
CA VAL A 316 -1.70 -11.91 -3.31
C VAL A 316 -0.36 -11.37 -2.82
N GLU A 317 0.41 -12.21 -2.16
CA GLU A 317 1.72 -11.86 -1.62
C GLU A 317 2.64 -13.07 -1.72
N SER A 318 3.88 -12.87 -2.17
CA SER A 318 4.88 -13.94 -2.28
C SER A 318 5.65 -14.13 -0.99
N ASP A 319 5.90 -13.06 -0.23
CA ASP A 319 6.64 -13.09 1.02
C ASP A 319 5.72 -13.52 2.20
N PRO A 320 5.94 -14.70 2.81
CA PRO A 320 5.15 -15.18 3.94
C PRO A 320 5.32 -14.35 5.23
N GLU A 321 6.35 -13.50 5.29
CA GLU A 321 6.64 -12.60 6.42
C GLU A 321 6.33 -11.13 6.07
N ALA A 322 5.64 -10.88 4.95
CA ALA A 322 5.26 -9.54 4.56
C ALA A 322 4.46 -8.83 5.66
N ARG A 323 4.89 -7.61 5.99
CA ARG A 323 4.31 -6.76 7.05
C ARG A 323 2.78 -6.62 6.97
N GLY A 324 2.23 -6.60 5.76
CA GLY A 324 0.80 -6.40 5.52
C GLY A 324 -0.06 -7.61 5.82
N LEU A 325 0.54 -8.80 6.01
CA LEU A 325 -0.20 -10.02 6.35
C LEU A 325 -0.91 -9.91 7.69
N ALA A 326 -0.29 -9.30 8.70
CA ALA A 326 -0.93 -9.06 10.00
C ALA A 326 -2.18 -8.17 9.85
N THR A 327 -2.10 -7.13 8.99
CA THR A 327 -3.24 -6.25 8.68
C THR A 327 -4.33 -6.99 7.92
N ALA A 328 -3.98 -7.80 6.91
CA ALA A 328 -4.94 -8.62 6.17
C ALA A 328 -5.68 -9.61 7.09
N ARG A 329 -4.97 -10.27 8.03
CA ARG A 329 -5.56 -11.13 9.06
C ARG A 329 -6.55 -10.36 9.95
N ARG A 330 -6.13 -9.20 10.48
CA ARG A 330 -6.96 -8.35 11.34
C ARG A 330 -8.24 -7.91 10.63
N LEU A 331 -8.14 -7.55 9.36
CA LEU A 331 -9.26 -7.13 8.51
C LEU A 331 -10.06 -8.31 7.91
N ARG A 332 -9.68 -9.56 8.22
CA ARG A 332 -10.27 -10.82 7.72
C ARG A 332 -10.31 -10.92 6.18
N VAL A 333 -9.31 -10.34 5.52
CA VAL A 333 -9.21 -10.33 4.07
C VAL A 333 -8.56 -11.64 3.57
N PRO A 334 -9.11 -12.29 2.53
CA PRO A 334 -8.48 -13.45 1.94
C PRO A 334 -7.11 -13.13 1.34
N VAL A 335 -6.12 -13.99 1.58
CA VAL A 335 -4.78 -13.85 1.03
C VAL A 335 -4.35 -15.15 0.37
N VAL A 336 -3.84 -15.04 -0.85
CA VAL A 336 -3.16 -16.11 -1.58
C VAL A 336 -1.66 -15.88 -1.41
N LEU A 337 -0.98 -16.82 -0.76
CA LEU A 337 0.48 -16.81 -0.70
C LEU A 337 1.03 -17.48 -1.95
N GLY A 338 1.80 -16.74 -2.74
CA GLY A 338 2.37 -17.22 -3.99
C GLY A 338 2.95 -16.09 -4.84
N ASP A 339 3.89 -16.45 -5.70
CA ASP A 339 4.44 -15.53 -6.69
C ASP A 339 3.45 -15.35 -7.83
N VAL A 340 3.12 -14.10 -8.15
CA VAL A 340 2.13 -13.75 -9.19
C VAL A 340 2.55 -14.17 -10.60
N THR A 341 3.84 -14.45 -10.80
CA THR A 341 4.39 -14.96 -12.06
C THR A 341 4.13 -16.47 -12.23
N GLN A 342 3.78 -17.17 -11.16
CA GLN A 342 3.50 -18.60 -11.20
C GLN A 342 2.08 -18.89 -11.67
N GLU A 343 1.95 -19.93 -12.49
CA GLU A 343 0.68 -20.41 -13.01
C GLU A 343 -0.29 -20.79 -11.87
N GLY A 344 -1.56 -20.39 -11.98
CA GLY A 344 -2.60 -20.74 -11.02
C GLY A 344 -2.72 -19.80 -9.82
N VAL A 345 -1.76 -18.87 -9.60
CA VAL A 345 -1.80 -17.95 -8.45
C VAL A 345 -2.89 -16.90 -8.61
N LEU A 346 -3.01 -16.28 -9.78
CA LEU A 346 -4.07 -15.30 -10.06
C LEU A 346 -5.45 -15.96 -10.19
N GLU A 347 -5.52 -17.20 -10.68
CA GLU A 347 -6.72 -18.05 -10.69
C GLU A 347 -7.20 -18.36 -9.28
N SER A 348 -6.26 -18.66 -8.39
CA SER A 348 -6.51 -18.88 -6.97
C SER A 348 -7.05 -17.61 -6.31
N ALA A 349 -6.60 -16.43 -6.75
CA ALA A 349 -7.13 -15.12 -6.35
C ALA A 349 -8.46 -14.74 -7.02
N LYS A 350 -9.03 -15.63 -7.85
CA LYS A 350 -10.30 -15.45 -8.57
C LYS A 350 -10.29 -14.27 -9.55
N ILE A 351 -9.16 -14.05 -10.23
CA ILE A 351 -8.99 -12.94 -11.19
C ILE A 351 -10.08 -12.88 -12.27
N HIS A 352 -10.56 -14.05 -12.74
CA HIS A 352 -11.63 -14.18 -13.73
C HIS A 352 -12.97 -13.52 -13.33
N ARG A 353 -13.21 -13.32 -12.02
CA ARG A 353 -14.41 -12.66 -11.48
C ARG A 353 -14.11 -11.31 -10.80
N ALA A 354 -12.85 -10.89 -10.82
CA ALA A 354 -12.41 -9.67 -10.16
C ALA A 354 -12.85 -8.44 -10.95
N GLN A 355 -13.32 -7.39 -10.27
CA GLN A 355 -13.66 -6.11 -10.89
C GLN A 355 -12.42 -5.36 -11.39
N ALA A 356 -11.32 -5.44 -10.63
CA ALA A 356 -10.07 -4.78 -10.95
C ALA A 356 -8.87 -5.55 -10.38
N LEU A 357 -7.72 -5.37 -11.02
CA LEU A 357 -6.40 -5.76 -10.53
C LEU A 357 -5.62 -4.50 -10.15
N LEU A 358 -5.04 -4.51 -8.96
CA LEU A 358 -4.15 -3.47 -8.48
C LEU A 358 -2.78 -4.08 -8.16
N ALA A 359 -1.80 -3.85 -9.03
CA ALA A 359 -0.44 -4.37 -8.89
C ALA A 359 0.47 -3.31 -8.25
N VAL A 360 0.77 -3.46 -6.97
CA VAL A 360 1.52 -2.47 -6.16
C VAL A 360 2.73 -3.08 -5.46
N THR A 361 3.30 -4.13 -6.06
CA THR A 361 4.56 -4.72 -5.57
C THR A 361 5.71 -3.73 -5.70
N SER A 362 6.88 -4.08 -5.15
CA SER A 362 8.12 -3.30 -5.32
C SER A 362 8.80 -3.53 -6.67
N ALA A 363 8.40 -4.53 -7.44
CA ALA A 363 9.01 -4.88 -8.72
C ALA A 363 8.09 -4.48 -9.88
N ASP A 364 8.54 -3.50 -10.67
CA ASP A 364 7.79 -2.97 -11.81
C ASP A 364 7.56 -4.05 -12.90
N THR A 365 8.56 -4.92 -13.11
CA THR A 365 8.47 -6.07 -14.02
C THR A 365 7.37 -7.04 -13.60
N THR A 366 7.35 -7.43 -12.32
CA THR A 366 6.30 -8.30 -11.74
C THR A 366 4.91 -7.66 -11.86
N ASN A 367 4.79 -6.35 -11.65
CA ASN A 367 3.52 -5.63 -11.83
C ASN A 367 3.04 -5.67 -13.29
N LEU A 368 3.95 -5.50 -14.25
CA LEU A 368 3.65 -5.55 -15.68
C LEU A 368 3.30 -6.97 -16.14
N GLU A 369 4.06 -7.98 -15.73
CA GLU A 369 3.79 -9.38 -16.06
C GLU A 369 2.40 -9.82 -15.55
N ALA A 370 2.08 -9.49 -14.30
CA ALA A 370 0.77 -9.79 -13.73
C ALA A 370 -0.36 -9.05 -14.47
N ALA A 371 -0.13 -7.80 -14.90
CA ALA A 371 -1.07 -7.04 -15.71
C ALA A 371 -1.33 -7.71 -17.07
N LEU A 372 -0.27 -8.13 -17.78
CA LEU A 372 -0.35 -8.81 -19.06
C LEU A 372 -1.03 -10.17 -18.93
N TYR A 373 -0.69 -10.96 -17.91
CA TYR A 373 -1.33 -12.24 -17.65
C TYR A 373 -2.82 -12.06 -17.32
N ALA A 374 -3.17 -11.11 -16.47
CA ALA A 374 -4.57 -10.86 -16.15
C ALA A 374 -5.40 -10.45 -17.37
N ARG A 375 -4.77 -9.83 -18.39
CA ARG A 375 -5.40 -9.54 -19.69
C ARG A 375 -5.69 -10.78 -20.52
N THR A 376 -4.82 -11.79 -20.48
CA THR A 376 -5.08 -13.05 -21.20
C THR A 376 -6.25 -13.80 -20.57
N VAL A 377 -6.39 -13.73 -19.25
CA VAL A 377 -7.51 -14.36 -18.52
C VAL A 377 -8.79 -13.55 -18.63
N ARG A 378 -8.71 -12.22 -18.53
CA ARG A 378 -9.85 -11.30 -18.60
C ARG A 378 -9.49 -10.04 -19.42
N PRO A 379 -9.79 -10.03 -20.73
CA PRO A 379 -9.41 -8.93 -21.63
C PRO A 379 -9.94 -7.56 -21.24
N ASP A 380 -11.14 -7.50 -20.64
CA ASP A 380 -11.86 -6.28 -20.23
C ASP A 380 -11.53 -5.80 -18.79
N LEU A 381 -10.70 -6.55 -18.04
CA LEU A 381 -10.42 -6.28 -16.62
C LEU A 381 -9.91 -4.85 -16.41
N ARG A 382 -10.24 -4.18 -15.31
CA ARG A 382 -9.50 -2.95 -14.99
C ARG A 382 -8.15 -3.28 -14.39
N VAL A 383 -7.07 -2.67 -14.89
CA VAL A 383 -5.74 -2.85 -14.32
C VAL A 383 -5.15 -1.51 -13.90
N VAL A 384 -4.70 -1.45 -12.65
CA VAL A 384 -3.91 -0.35 -12.13
C VAL A 384 -2.56 -0.90 -11.69
N LEU A 385 -1.49 -0.33 -12.21
CA LEU A 385 -0.13 -0.78 -11.94
C LEU A 385 0.70 0.36 -11.35
N ARG A 386 1.51 0.01 -10.35
CA ARG A 386 2.58 0.86 -9.86
C ARG A 386 3.80 0.68 -10.75
N LEU A 387 4.28 1.79 -11.31
CA LEU A 387 5.56 1.88 -11.99
C LEU A 387 6.32 3.09 -11.44
N TYR A 388 7.61 2.92 -11.18
CA TYR A 388 8.46 3.99 -10.64
C TYR A 388 8.94 4.95 -11.71
N ASP A 389 9.35 4.43 -12.87
CA ASP A 389 9.92 5.19 -13.97
C ASP A 389 8.81 5.76 -14.86
N ASP A 390 8.75 7.10 -14.95
CA ASP A 390 7.70 7.80 -15.70
C ASP A 390 7.82 7.64 -17.23
N ASP A 391 9.03 7.49 -17.77
CA ASP A 391 9.26 7.31 -19.21
C ASP A 391 8.91 5.88 -19.61
N PHE A 392 9.38 4.89 -18.83
CA PHE A 392 9.02 3.49 -18.98
C PHE A 392 7.50 3.29 -18.82
N ALA A 393 6.89 3.93 -17.82
CA ALA A 393 5.44 3.89 -17.61
C ALA A 393 4.65 4.47 -18.80
N THR A 394 5.17 5.50 -19.46
CA THR A 394 4.54 6.11 -20.64
C THR A 394 4.54 5.14 -21.81
N ALA A 395 5.68 4.51 -22.08
CA ALA A 395 5.81 3.52 -23.16
C ALA A 395 4.88 2.33 -22.92
N VAL A 396 4.91 1.75 -21.72
CA VAL A 396 4.05 0.62 -21.32
C VAL A 396 2.57 0.98 -21.45
N TYR A 397 2.16 2.16 -20.97
CA TYR A 397 0.78 2.62 -21.05
C TYR A 397 0.31 2.74 -22.51
N ARG A 398 1.10 3.37 -23.39
CA ARG A 398 0.75 3.52 -24.81
C ARG A 398 0.59 2.18 -25.50
N THR A 399 1.53 1.26 -25.27
CA THR A 399 1.48 -0.09 -25.85
C THR A 399 0.27 -0.88 -25.36
N LEU A 400 0.00 -0.88 -24.06
CA LEU A 400 -1.16 -1.59 -23.49
C LEU A 400 -2.48 -1.00 -23.97
N ARG A 401 -2.56 0.33 -24.13
CA ARG A 401 -3.75 1.01 -24.64
C ARG A 401 -4.01 0.68 -26.11
N ALA A 402 -2.96 0.61 -26.93
CA ALA A 402 -3.06 0.22 -28.33
C ALA A 402 -3.46 -1.26 -28.48
N ALA A 403 -2.88 -2.15 -27.66
CA ALA A 403 -3.17 -3.58 -27.69
C ALA A 403 -4.57 -3.93 -27.14
N TYR A 404 -5.07 -3.17 -26.15
CA TYR A 404 -6.35 -3.42 -25.48
C TYR A 404 -7.19 -2.13 -25.37
N PRO A 405 -7.78 -1.63 -26.47
CA PRO A 405 -8.49 -0.35 -26.49
C PRO A 405 -9.76 -0.32 -25.62
N GLY A 406 -10.47 -1.46 -25.53
CA GLY A 406 -11.66 -1.62 -24.68
C GLY A 406 -11.36 -1.78 -23.19
N ALA A 407 -10.08 -1.87 -22.82
CA ALA A 407 -9.64 -2.09 -21.47
C ALA A 407 -9.17 -0.79 -20.79
N LEU A 408 -9.48 -0.67 -19.50
CA LEU A 408 -8.97 0.42 -18.66
C LEU A 408 -7.67 -0.02 -17.98
N THR A 409 -6.56 0.57 -18.42
CA THR A 409 -5.25 0.40 -17.81
C THR A 409 -4.75 1.76 -17.31
N ARG A 410 -4.29 1.86 -16.08
CA ARG A 410 -3.70 3.09 -15.52
C ARG A 410 -2.38 2.77 -14.82
N SER A 411 -1.33 3.53 -15.15
CA SER A 411 -0.08 3.50 -14.39
C SER A 411 -0.03 4.67 -13.41
N ARG A 412 0.53 4.43 -12.21
CA ARG A 412 0.69 5.44 -11.16
C ARG A 412 2.07 5.31 -10.51
N SER A 413 2.83 6.40 -10.51
CA SER A 413 4.07 6.51 -9.73
C SER A 413 3.74 7.00 -8.32
N VAL A 414 4.20 6.25 -7.30
CA VAL A 414 4.05 6.63 -5.89
C VAL A 414 4.81 7.92 -5.61
N THR A 415 6.02 8.06 -6.16
CA THR A 415 6.85 9.26 -6.00
C THR A 415 6.16 10.47 -6.61
N HIS A 416 5.58 10.34 -7.80
CA HIS A 416 4.87 11.44 -8.44
C HIS A 416 3.62 11.88 -7.67
N LEU A 417 2.91 10.92 -7.07
CA LEU A 417 1.75 11.19 -6.21
C LEU A 417 2.13 11.85 -4.88
N ALA A 418 3.29 11.51 -4.32
CA ALA A 418 3.74 11.99 -3.01
C ALA A 418 4.53 13.30 -3.08
N ALA A 419 5.35 13.51 -4.11
CA ALA A 419 6.28 14.63 -4.23
C ALA A 419 5.66 16.01 -3.96
N PRO A 420 4.42 16.31 -4.39
CA PRO A 420 3.84 17.61 -4.12
C PRO A 420 3.53 17.89 -2.64
N ALA A 421 3.19 16.85 -1.86
CA ALA A 421 3.00 17.01 -0.42
C ALA A 421 4.33 17.36 0.26
N PHE A 422 5.42 16.70 -0.13
CA PHE A 422 6.77 17.03 0.33
C PHE A 422 7.20 18.43 -0.08
N ALA A 423 6.95 18.83 -1.33
CA ALA A 423 7.28 20.17 -1.81
C ALA A 423 6.48 21.26 -1.08
N GLY A 424 5.20 21.04 -0.79
CA GLY A 424 4.39 21.98 -0.03
C GLY A 424 4.82 22.10 1.42
N ALA A 425 5.12 20.98 2.09
CA ALA A 425 5.67 20.99 3.44
C ALA A 425 7.01 21.75 3.50
N MET A 426 7.88 21.60 2.49
CA MET A 426 9.13 22.35 2.39
C MET A 426 8.92 23.87 2.28
N LEU A 427 7.82 24.29 1.65
CA LEU A 427 7.42 25.68 1.53
C LEU A 427 6.68 26.21 2.77
N GLY A 428 6.56 25.42 3.84
CA GLY A 428 5.82 25.80 5.06
C GLY A 428 4.31 25.77 4.89
N ARG A 429 3.81 25.03 3.90
CA ARG A 429 2.40 25.00 3.55
C ARG A 429 1.78 23.68 3.90
N GLN A 430 0.59 23.74 4.48
CA GLN A 430 -0.19 22.54 4.75
C GLN A 430 -0.89 22.10 3.46
N VAL A 431 -0.24 21.19 2.72
CA VAL A 431 -0.89 20.47 1.61
C VAL A 431 -1.83 19.42 2.21
N LEU A 432 -3.11 19.73 2.12
CA LEU A 432 -4.24 18.93 2.59
C LEU A 432 -4.44 17.64 1.78
N GLY A 433 -3.98 17.61 0.52
CA GLY A 433 -4.00 16.41 -0.31
C GLY A 433 -3.76 16.69 -1.78
N ALA A 434 -3.71 15.64 -2.62
CA ALA A 434 -3.39 15.75 -4.05
C ALA A 434 -4.35 14.92 -4.91
N VAL A 435 -5.10 15.53 -5.85
CA VAL A 435 -5.88 14.83 -6.89
C VAL A 435 -4.93 14.57 -8.05
N ALA A 436 -4.81 13.32 -8.48
CA ALA A 436 -4.16 13.02 -9.75
C ALA A 436 -5.18 13.12 -10.88
N VAL A 437 -4.98 14.07 -11.78
CA VAL A 437 -5.77 14.24 -13.01
C VAL A 437 -4.94 13.71 -14.16
N GLU A 438 -5.25 12.48 -14.61
CA GLU A 438 -4.42 11.74 -15.55
C GLU A 438 -2.94 11.73 -15.13
N ARG A 439 -2.03 12.41 -15.83
CA ARG A 439 -0.59 12.49 -15.48
C ARG A 439 -0.21 13.72 -14.66
N GLN A 440 -1.12 14.68 -14.50
CA GLN A 440 -0.89 15.90 -13.75
C GLN A 440 -1.45 15.79 -12.33
N VAL A 441 -0.93 16.59 -11.41
CA VAL A 441 -1.35 16.59 -10.01
C VAL A 441 -1.86 17.96 -9.61
N LEU A 442 -3.09 17.99 -9.08
CA LEU A 442 -3.72 19.15 -8.50
C LEU A 442 -3.69 19.03 -6.97
N LEU A 443 -3.19 20.06 -6.31
CA LEU A 443 -2.97 20.08 -4.87
C LEU A 443 -4.09 20.81 -4.18
N PHE A 444 -4.37 20.42 -2.95
CA PHE A 444 -5.28 21.10 -2.04
C PHE A 444 -4.41 21.58 -0.91
N ALA A 445 -4.37 22.88 -0.66
CA ALA A 445 -3.55 23.47 0.39
C ALA A 445 -4.39 24.41 1.24
N ALA A 446 -4.13 24.43 2.55
CA ALA A 446 -4.57 25.51 3.41
C ALA A 446 -3.51 26.62 3.34
N VAL A 447 -3.94 27.84 3.06
CA VAL A 447 -3.10 29.03 2.98
C VAL A 447 -3.72 30.10 3.87
N ASP A 448 -2.93 30.66 4.77
CA ASP A 448 -3.34 31.80 5.57
C ASP A 448 -3.34 33.04 4.66
N VAL A 449 -4.34 33.90 4.76
CA VAL A 449 -4.50 35.06 3.87
C VAL A 449 -3.52 36.18 4.22
N ASP A 450 -3.05 36.21 5.47
CA ASP A 450 -2.11 37.21 5.97
C ASP A 450 -0.81 37.22 5.14
N GLY A 451 -0.38 38.40 4.71
CA GLY A 451 0.86 38.60 3.97
C GLY A 451 0.81 38.24 2.48
N HIS A 452 -0.35 37.79 1.95
CA HIS A 452 -0.48 37.41 0.54
C HIS A 452 -1.27 38.45 -0.29
N PRO A 453 -0.61 39.31 -1.09
CA PRO A 453 -1.28 40.39 -1.86
C PRO A 453 -2.18 39.88 -3.01
N MET A 454 -2.06 38.59 -3.34
CA MET A 454 -2.92 37.91 -4.31
C MET A 454 -4.23 37.38 -3.69
N LEU A 455 -4.36 37.39 -2.37
CA LEU A 455 -5.52 36.89 -1.62
C LEU A 455 -6.13 38.00 -0.74
N GLU A 456 -5.29 38.74 0.00
CA GLU A 456 -5.71 39.77 0.94
C GLU A 456 -6.50 40.89 0.25
N GLY A 457 -7.69 41.17 0.77
CA GLY A 457 -8.57 42.24 0.28
C GLY A 457 -9.23 41.95 -1.07
N ARG A 458 -9.05 40.75 -1.64
CA ARG A 458 -9.71 40.32 -2.88
C ARG A 458 -10.94 39.47 -2.58
N THR A 459 -11.90 39.47 -3.49
CA THR A 459 -13.00 38.49 -3.44
C THR A 459 -12.51 37.10 -3.84
N VAL A 460 -13.24 36.05 -3.45
CA VAL A 460 -12.99 34.66 -3.86
C VAL A 460 -12.87 34.53 -5.39
N ASP A 461 -13.73 35.21 -6.14
CA ASP A 461 -13.69 35.22 -7.61
C ASP A 461 -12.46 35.96 -8.16
N GLN A 462 -12.12 37.13 -7.61
CA GLN A 462 -10.94 37.91 -8.01
C GLN A 462 -9.60 37.24 -7.64
N ALA A 463 -9.62 36.34 -6.66
CA ALA A 463 -8.48 35.54 -6.24
C ALA A 463 -8.22 34.35 -7.19
N PHE A 464 -9.15 33.97 -8.07
CA PHE A 464 -8.98 32.86 -9.00
C PHE A 464 -7.93 33.17 -10.09
N ARG A 465 -7.01 32.23 -10.30
CA ARG A 465 -5.98 32.29 -11.36
C ARG A 465 -6.05 31.03 -12.23
N PRO A 466 -6.58 31.12 -13.46
CA PRO A 466 -6.65 29.98 -14.38
C PRO A 466 -5.29 29.28 -14.54
N GLY A 467 -5.30 27.95 -14.55
CA GLY A 467 -4.09 27.11 -14.64
C GLY A 467 -3.16 27.15 -13.42
N SER A 468 -3.43 27.99 -12.41
CA SER A 468 -2.57 28.19 -11.25
C SER A 468 -3.25 27.79 -9.95
N TRP A 469 -4.28 28.50 -9.51
CA TRP A 469 -5.01 28.18 -8.28
C TRP A 469 -6.47 28.66 -8.30
N ARG A 470 -7.30 28.02 -7.49
CA ARG A 470 -8.71 28.36 -7.23
C ARG A 470 -9.00 28.21 -5.75
N VAL A 471 -9.58 29.25 -5.14
CA VAL A 471 -10.08 29.18 -3.76
C VAL A 471 -11.34 28.33 -3.76
N LEU A 472 -11.42 27.37 -2.82
CA LEU A 472 -12.52 26.42 -2.72
C LEU A 472 -13.43 26.72 -1.53
N ALA A 473 -12.84 27.09 -0.39
CA ALA A 473 -13.55 27.36 0.85
C ALA A 473 -12.67 28.13 1.83
N LEU A 474 -13.28 28.77 2.82
CA LEU A 474 -12.62 29.19 4.06
C LEU A 474 -12.57 28.02 5.05
N ALA A 475 -11.47 27.87 5.77
CA ALA A 475 -11.33 26.85 6.81
C ALA A 475 -12.42 27.05 7.89
N GLY A 476 -13.17 26.00 8.19
CA GLY A 476 -14.30 26.04 9.14
C GLY A 476 -15.64 26.52 8.58
N ARG A 477 -15.72 26.91 7.30
CA ARG A 477 -16.99 27.23 6.60
C ARG A 477 -17.15 26.38 5.34
N SER A 478 -18.26 25.66 5.23
CA SER A 478 -18.51 24.79 4.09
C SER A 478 -19.03 25.52 2.84
N ASP A 479 -19.50 26.75 2.99
CA ASP A 479 -20.06 27.55 1.90
C ASP A 479 -19.47 28.97 1.97
N THR A 480 -18.73 29.36 0.93
CA THR A 480 -18.11 30.69 0.83
C THR A 480 -18.57 31.34 -0.48
N PRO A 481 -19.40 32.40 -0.42
CA PRO A 481 -19.87 33.10 -1.60
C PRO A 481 -18.72 33.64 -2.47
N ALA A 482 -18.92 33.68 -3.79
CA ALA A 482 -17.91 34.14 -4.75
C ALA A 482 -17.51 35.61 -4.58
N ASP A 483 -18.41 36.42 -4.02
CA ASP A 483 -18.26 37.84 -3.69
C ASP A 483 -17.65 38.09 -2.30
N HIS A 484 -17.39 37.04 -1.52
CA HIS A 484 -16.79 37.17 -0.20
C HIS A 484 -15.35 37.70 -0.27
N VAL A 485 -15.07 38.77 0.47
CA VAL A 485 -13.73 39.40 0.55
C VAL A 485 -12.88 38.69 1.59
N LEU A 486 -11.71 38.21 1.17
CA LEU A 486 -10.74 37.54 2.04
C LEU A 486 -10.04 38.56 2.94
N ALA A 487 -10.23 38.42 4.25
CA ALA A 487 -9.68 39.33 5.25
C ALA A 487 -8.37 38.80 5.83
N LYS A 488 -7.60 39.71 6.44
CA LYS A 488 -6.39 39.36 7.18
C LYS A 488 -6.73 38.45 8.37
N GLY A 489 -6.06 37.31 8.48
CA GLY A 489 -6.33 36.28 9.49
C GLY A 489 -7.29 35.17 9.03
N ASP A 490 -7.89 35.29 7.84
CA ASP A 490 -8.63 34.18 7.24
C ASP A 490 -7.68 33.07 6.79
N ARG A 491 -8.18 31.83 6.79
CA ARG A 491 -7.46 30.67 6.28
C ARG A 491 -8.27 30.04 5.16
N VAL A 492 -7.70 29.94 3.96
CA VAL A 492 -8.40 29.45 2.76
C VAL A 492 -7.88 28.11 2.29
N VAL A 493 -8.80 27.27 1.84
CA VAL A 493 -8.51 26.01 1.13
C VAL A 493 -8.46 26.31 -0.36
N VAL A 494 -7.30 26.10 -0.99
CA VAL A 494 -7.09 26.33 -2.43
C VAL A 494 -6.79 25.02 -3.16
N ALA A 495 -7.41 24.83 -4.33
CA ALA A 495 -6.92 23.91 -5.35
C ALA A 495 -5.82 24.60 -6.15
N VAL A 496 -4.64 24.00 -6.30
CA VAL A 496 -3.46 24.65 -6.86
C VAL A 496 -2.59 23.69 -7.66
N THR A 497 -2.05 24.13 -8.79
CA THR A 497 -1.08 23.36 -9.58
C THR A 497 0.33 23.48 -8.98
N ARG A 498 1.26 22.58 -9.33
CA ARG A 498 2.65 22.67 -8.84
C ARG A 498 3.30 24.05 -9.12
N ARG A 499 3.03 24.63 -10.30
CA ARG A 499 3.51 25.98 -10.66
C ARG A 499 2.78 27.07 -9.90
N GLY A 500 1.46 26.95 -9.74
CA GLY A 500 0.66 27.88 -8.95
C GLY A 500 1.08 27.92 -7.48
N LEU A 501 1.46 26.77 -6.91
CA LEU A 501 1.93 26.69 -5.53
C LEU A 501 3.23 27.49 -5.40
N ALA A 502 4.19 27.32 -6.30
CA ALA A 502 5.44 28.11 -6.26
C ALA A 502 5.21 29.64 -6.39
N ALA A 503 4.14 30.06 -7.07
CA ALA A 503 3.81 31.46 -7.30
C ALA A 503 3.01 32.13 -6.15
N LEU A 504 2.32 31.36 -5.30
CA LEU A 504 1.68 31.84 -4.06
C LEU A 504 2.72 32.13 -2.96
N ARG A 505 3.79 32.87 -3.25
CA ARG A 505 4.85 33.20 -2.28
C ARG A 505 4.47 34.32 -1.34
#